data_AF-A0A436BSI9-F1
#
_entry.id   AF-A0A436BSI9-F1
#
_cell.length_a   1.000
_cell.length_b   1.000
_cell.length_c   1.000
_cell.angle_alpha   90.00
_cell.angle_beta   90.00
_cell.angle_gamma   90.00
#
_symmetry.space_group_name_H-M   'P 1'
#
loop_
_entity.id
_entity.type
_entity.pdbx_description
1 polymer ?
#
loop_
_entity_poly.entity_id
_entity_poly.type
_entity_poly.pdbx_seq_one_letter_code
_entity_poly.pdbx_strand_id
1 'polypeptide(L)'
;GSNASGGNSIALGVVSQATGGNSLAAGNGANASGVSGVAVGNAARATGNSSTALGVQALAIGDSTVAVGQGAGAGSTTGNASSVAVGVAAGTLVSGGQNTAVGGGVPSVLRGAGSGVTGQRNVALGTGDGAVAYDATLSASAGNLVTGNDNIAIGTNAGIGVAVSNTASIGHNAQASQTNAAAIGTGSIASGVNSIYLGARSAAGTGALAQSAIAIGVDVTANVADATAIGRTSVASAQFAVAIGVNSRATGISSSTLGPNALASGNFALAFGNAALSSGIGSVAIGSGAQGTDVGAVALGNGSRATLARATALGVSASASGASALAMGDTANASAQNAIAAGTNAVANSADAVAIGTRANASGRKAVAIGADHVA
;
A
#
# COMPACT_ATOMS: atom_id res chain seq x y z
N GLY A 1 -52.41 16.63 17.39
CA GLY A 1 -51.84 16.42 18.75
C GLY A 1 -50.62 15.53 18.66
N SER A 2 -49.86 15.40 19.74
CA SER A 2 -48.94 14.28 19.92
C SER A 2 -49.73 12.99 20.18
N ASN A 3 -49.19 11.83 19.82
CA ASN A 3 -49.77 10.51 20.04
C ASN A 3 -48.76 9.59 20.73
N ALA A 4 -49.05 9.15 21.96
CA ALA A 4 -48.27 8.17 22.71
C ALA A 4 -49.17 6.94 22.96
N SER A 5 -49.14 5.97 22.04
CA SER A 5 -50.03 4.80 22.08
C SER A 5 -49.31 3.51 22.48
N GLY A 6 -47.98 3.51 22.53
CA GLY A 6 -47.21 2.37 23.05
C GLY A 6 -47.25 2.33 24.58
N GLY A 7 -47.20 1.13 25.17
CA GLY A 7 -47.08 1.00 26.63
C GLY A 7 -45.82 1.71 27.14
N ASN A 8 -45.93 2.54 28.18
CA ASN A 8 -44.84 3.38 28.72
C ASN A 8 -44.16 4.30 27.70
N SER A 9 -44.87 4.73 26.65
CA SER A 9 -44.33 5.63 25.63
C SER A 9 -44.43 7.12 26.01
N ILE A 10 -43.58 7.95 25.41
CA ILE A 10 -43.56 9.41 25.60
C ILE A 10 -43.60 10.11 24.24
N ALA A 11 -44.57 11.01 24.03
CA ALA A 11 -44.68 11.81 22.80
C ALA A 11 -44.75 13.31 23.12
N LEU A 12 -43.77 14.08 22.64
CA LEU A 12 -43.60 15.51 22.89
C LEU A 12 -43.48 16.27 21.55
N GLY A 13 -44.41 17.18 21.27
CA GLY A 13 -44.37 18.04 20.07
C GLY A 13 -45.56 17.85 19.13
N VAL A 14 -45.65 18.71 18.11
CA VAL A 14 -46.79 18.70 17.18
C VAL A 14 -46.67 17.49 16.24
N VAL A 15 -47.70 16.64 16.21
CA VAL A 15 -47.75 15.42 15.36
C VAL A 15 -46.63 14.41 15.68
N SER A 16 -46.04 14.44 16.88
CA SER A 16 -45.10 13.40 17.32
C SER A 16 -45.84 12.07 17.59
N GLN A 17 -45.27 10.95 17.18
CA GLN A 17 -45.85 9.61 17.31
C GLN A 17 -44.90 8.67 18.06
N ALA A 18 -45.29 8.20 19.24
CA ALA A 18 -44.60 7.18 20.01
C ALA A 18 -45.50 5.94 20.11
N THR A 19 -45.38 5.02 19.16
CA THR A 19 -46.28 3.85 19.03
C THR A 19 -45.64 2.54 19.49
N GLY A 20 -44.31 2.48 19.58
CA GLY A 20 -43.59 1.34 20.15
C GLY A 20 -43.67 1.31 21.69
N GLY A 21 -43.64 0.13 22.30
CA GLY A 21 -43.54 0.01 23.76
C GLY A 21 -42.22 0.60 24.29
N ASN A 22 -42.24 1.32 25.40
CA ASN A 22 -41.11 2.03 26.01
C ASN A 22 -40.41 3.03 25.05
N SER A 23 -41.13 3.58 24.07
CA SER A 23 -40.56 4.49 23.07
C SER A 23 -40.61 5.97 23.48
N LEU A 24 -39.73 6.79 22.91
CA LEU A 24 -39.69 8.25 23.08
C LEU A 24 -39.72 8.94 21.71
N ALA A 25 -40.72 9.78 21.44
CA ALA A 25 -40.78 10.66 20.28
C ALA A 25 -40.83 12.13 20.73
N ALA A 26 -39.79 12.92 20.47
CA ALA A 26 -39.72 14.33 20.85
C ALA A 26 -39.33 15.23 19.67
N GLY A 27 -40.25 16.09 19.22
CA GLY A 27 -40.06 17.00 18.09
C GLY A 27 -41.29 17.06 17.19
N ASN A 28 -41.39 18.11 16.36
CA ASN A 28 -42.46 18.21 15.37
C ASN A 28 -42.32 17.06 14.34
N GLY A 29 -43.35 16.21 14.23
CA GLY A 29 -43.36 15.05 13.33
C GLY A 29 -42.39 13.91 13.69
N ALA A 30 -41.80 13.91 14.89
CA ALA A 30 -40.93 12.80 15.34
C ALA A 30 -41.73 11.49 15.44
N ASN A 31 -41.17 10.35 15.01
CA ASN A 31 -41.84 9.05 15.01
C ASN A 31 -40.96 7.95 15.60
N ALA A 32 -41.32 7.44 16.77
CA ALA A 32 -40.71 6.28 17.40
C ALA A 32 -41.71 5.10 17.41
N SER A 33 -41.62 4.24 16.39
CA SER A 33 -42.53 3.10 16.22
C SER A 33 -41.92 1.75 16.62
N GLY A 34 -40.59 1.67 16.73
CA GLY A 34 -39.91 0.47 17.23
C GLY A 34 -40.03 0.35 18.76
N VAL A 35 -40.04 -0.89 19.28
CA VAL A 35 -40.00 -1.14 20.73
C VAL A 35 -38.69 -0.57 21.28
N SER A 36 -38.74 0.18 22.38
CA SER A 36 -37.60 0.90 22.97
C SER A 36 -36.93 1.88 21.99
N GLY A 37 -37.65 2.36 20.98
CA GLY A 37 -37.14 3.32 20.00
C GLY A 37 -37.09 4.75 20.54
N VAL A 38 -36.06 5.50 20.19
CA VAL A 38 -35.86 6.90 20.59
C VAL A 38 -35.76 7.79 19.36
N ALA A 39 -36.73 8.65 19.10
CA ALA A 39 -36.73 9.63 18.02
C ALA A 39 -36.78 11.06 18.59
N VAL A 40 -35.70 11.82 18.44
CA VAL A 40 -35.59 13.19 18.97
C VAL A 40 -35.13 14.15 17.86
N GLY A 41 -35.96 15.13 17.50
CA GLY A 41 -35.70 16.10 16.43
C GLY A 41 -36.89 16.27 15.50
N ASN A 42 -36.89 17.34 14.69
CA ASN A 42 -37.93 17.55 13.68
C ASN A 42 -37.89 16.42 12.64
N ALA A 43 -39.00 15.72 12.46
CA ALA A 43 -39.14 14.57 11.57
C ALA A 43 -38.11 13.43 11.78
N ALA A 44 -37.55 13.30 12.99
CA ALA A 44 -36.71 12.16 13.36
C ALA A 44 -37.53 10.87 13.40
N ARG A 45 -36.97 9.74 12.95
CA ARG A 45 -37.69 8.47 12.80
C ARG A 45 -36.88 7.29 13.32
N ALA A 46 -37.33 6.69 14.42
CA ALA A 46 -36.77 5.46 15.00
C ALA A 46 -37.80 4.33 14.85
N THR A 47 -37.70 3.55 13.77
CA THR A 47 -38.71 2.53 13.42
C THR A 47 -38.26 1.10 13.72
N GLY A 48 -36.95 0.85 13.87
CA GLY A 48 -36.43 -0.45 14.28
C GLY A 48 -36.50 -0.65 15.80
N ASN A 49 -36.52 -1.89 16.26
CA ASN A 49 -36.50 -2.19 17.70
C ASN A 49 -35.16 -1.75 18.32
N SER A 50 -35.20 -1.13 19.50
CA SER A 50 -34.03 -0.57 20.19
C SER A 50 -33.24 0.43 19.33
N SER A 51 -33.89 1.10 18.37
CA SER A 51 -33.24 2.07 17.49
C SER A 51 -33.23 3.47 18.09
N THR A 52 -32.21 4.27 17.76
CA THR A 52 -32.06 5.66 18.20
C THR A 52 -31.87 6.58 17.00
N ALA A 53 -32.76 7.55 16.81
CA ALA A 53 -32.68 8.61 15.83
C ALA A 53 -32.66 9.98 16.53
N LEU A 54 -31.55 10.70 16.47
CA LEU A 54 -31.36 12.01 17.10
C LEU A 54 -30.89 13.04 16.07
N GLY A 55 -31.71 14.05 15.78
CA GLY A 55 -31.41 15.10 14.80
C GLY A 55 -32.56 15.32 13.82
N VAL A 56 -32.56 16.46 13.13
CA VAL A 56 -33.60 16.75 12.13
C VAL A 56 -33.48 15.74 10.99
N GLN A 57 -34.59 15.07 10.65
CA GLN A 57 -34.64 14.03 9.61
C GLN A 57 -33.70 12.83 9.82
N ALA A 58 -33.18 12.62 11.04
CA ALA A 58 -32.43 11.41 11.38
C ALA A 58 -33.34 10.17 11.25
N LEU A 59 -32.81 9.08 10.71
CA LEU A 59 -33.59 7.89 10.35
C LEU A 59 -32.87 6.60 10.78
N ALA A 60 -33.44 5.91 11.77
CA ALA A 60 -32.98 4.65 12.31
C ALA A 60 -34.04 3.56 12.04
N ILE A 61 -33.93 2.87 10.90
CA ILE A 61 -34.96 1.91 10.43
C ILE A 61 -34.67 0.47 10.86
N GLY A 62 -33.41 0.04 10.88
CA GLY A 62 -33.02 -1.32 11.27
C GLY A 62 -33.06 -1.51 12.79
N ASP A 63 -33.18 -2.74 13.24
CA ASP A 63 -33.10 -3.07 14.67
C ASP A 63 -31.73 -2.69 15.23
N SER A 64 -31.68 -2.19 16.46
CA SER A 64 -30.48 -1.74 17.17
C SER A 64 -29.63 -0.71 16.41
N THR A 65 -30.26 0.07 15.52
CA THR A 65 -29.55 1.13 14.78
C THR A 65 -29.42 2.41 15.55
N VAL A 66 -28.32 3.13 15.34
CA VAL A 66 -28.08 4.47 15.88
C VAL A 66 -27.89 5.43 14.71
N ALA A 67 -28.72 6.47 14.62
CA ALA A 67 -28.62 7.56 13.68
C ALA A 67 -28.59 8.89 14.44
N VAL A 68 -27.47 9.60 14.43
CA VAL A 68 -27.29 10.86 15.17
C VAL A 68 -26.72 11.93 14.24
N GLY A 69 -27.50 12.98 13.97
CA GLY A 69 -27.13 14.08 13.08
C GLY A 69 -28.23 14.40 12.06
N GLN A 70 -28.13 15.56 11.42
CA GLN A 70 -29.09 16.00 10.40
C GLN A 70 -29.07 15.02 9.23
N GLY A 71 -30.20 14.36 8.93
CA GLY A 71 -30.33 13.41 7.83
C GLY A 71 -29.49 12.13 7.96
N ALA A 72 -28.93 11.84 9.14
CA ALA A 72 -28.18 10.61 9.38
C ALA A 72 -29.09 9.39 9.14
N GLY A 73 -28.59 8.36 8.44
CA GLY A 73 -29.37 7.16 8.13
C GLY A 73 -30.46 7.33 7.07
N ALA A 74 -30.60 8.50 6.44
CA ALA A 74 -31.67 8.75 5.47
C ALA A 74 -31.58 7.79 4.27
N GLY A 75 -32.72 7.21 3.87
CA GLY A 75 -32.80 6.24 2.77
C GLY A 75 -32.27 4.84 3.10
N SER A 76 -31.81 4.57 4.33
CA SER A 76 -31.40 3.23 4.75
C SER A 76 -32.57 2.26 4.85
N THR A 77 -32.32 0.97 4.67
CA THR A 77 -33.36 -0.07 4.64
C THR A 77 -33.51 -0.77 5.99
N THR A 78 -34.52 -1.63 6.14
CA THR A 78 -34.66 -2.52 7.31
C THR A 78 -33.52 -3.52 7.43
N GLY A 79 -32.80 -3.81 6.33
CA GLY A 79 -31.59 -4.63 6.35
C GLY A 79 -30.41 -3.99 7.10
N ASN A 80 -30.51 -2.70 7.44
CA ASN A 80 -29.49 -1.95 8.15
C ASN A 80 -29.40 -2.28 9.65
N ALA A 81 -29.48 -3.55 10.07
CA ALA A 81 -29.52 -3.90 11.50
C ALA A 81 -28.17 -3.66 12.21
N SER A 82 -28.20 -3.20 13.46
CA SER A 82 -27.04 -2.97 14.33
C SER A 82 -25.99 -1.98 13.77
N SER A 83 -26.40 -1.08 12.89
CA SER A 83 -25.51 -0.08 12.28
C SER A 83 -25.50 1.23 13.05
N VAL A 84 -24.38 1.96 12.95
CA VAL A 84 -24.14 3.25 13.56
C VAL A 84 -23.94 4.29 12.45
N ALA A 85 -24.65 5.40 12.52
CA ALA A 85 -24.55 6.55 11.63
C ALA A 85 -24.49 7.82 12.49
N VAL A 86 -23.33 8.48 12.54
CA VAL A 86 -23.11 9.67 13.39
C VAL A 86 -22.48 10.79 12.57
N GLY A 87 -23.17 11.91 12.44
CA GLY A 87 -22.76 13.07 11.65
C GLY A 87 -23.83 13.52 10.67
N VAL A 88 -23.65 14.69 10.06
CA VAL A 88 -24.56 15.21 9.04
C VAL A 88 -24.57 14.25 7.85
N ALA A 89 -25.74 13.65 7.61
CA ALA A 89 -25.98 12.66 6.56
C ALA A 89 -25.01 11.48 6.54
N ALA A 90 -24.45 11.12 7.70
CA ALA A 90 -23.71 9.88 7.83
C ALA A 90 -24.63 8.68 7.55
N GLY A 91 -24.10 7.64 6.91
CA GLY A 91 -24.79 6.37 6.71
C GLY A 91 -26.10 6.48 5.94
N THR A 92 -26.19 7.38 4.95
CA THR A 92 -27.35 7.46 4.04
C THR A 92 -27.38 6.28 3.08
N LEU A 93 -28.58 5.82 2.68
CA LEU A 93 -28.78 4.74 1.70
C LEU A 93 -28.08 3.42 2.08
N VAL A 94 -27.95 3.13 3.38
CA VAL A 94 -27.26 1.92 3.85
C VAL A 94 -28.20 0.72 3.78
N SER A 95 -27.72 -0.36 3.20
CA SER A 95 -28.32 -1.70 3.23
C SER A 95 -27.29 -2.68 3.84
N GLY A 96 -27.74 -3.71 4.55
CA GLY A 96 -26.84 -4.62 5.28
C GLY A 96 -26.44 -4.11 6.67
N GLY A 97 -26.03 -5.03 7.55
CA GLY A 97 -25.92 -4.78 8.99
C GLY A 97 -24.51 -4.50 9.52
N GLN A 98 -24.45 -4.02 10.77
CA GLN A 98 -23.22 -3.76 11.52
C GLN A 98 -22.27 -2.77 10.86
N ASN A 99 -22.80 -1.87 10.03
CA ASN A 99 -22.00 -0.83 9.39
C ASN A 99 -21.80 0.33 10.36
N THR A 100 -20.60 0.87 10.44
CA THR A 100 -20.26 2.03 11.26
C THR A 100 -19.90 3.18 10.33
N ALA A 101 -20.69 4.24 10.33
CA ALA A 101 -20.48 5.46 9.57
C ALA A 101 -20.39 6.64 10.55
N VAL A 102 -19.22 7.26 10.65
CA VAL A 102 -18.98 8.39 11.56
C VAL A 102 -18.30 9.52 10.81
N GLY A 103 -18.84 10.73 10.95
CA GLY A 103 -18.37 11.91 10.25
C GLY A 103 -19.39 12.45 9.25
N GLY A 104 -19.42 13.77 9.13
CA GLY A 104 -20.45 14.48 8.39
C GLY A 104 -20.05 14.83 6.96
N GLY A 105 -21.06 15.00 6.12
CA GLY A 105 -20.95 15.63 4.82
C GLY A 105 -21.28 17.12 4.84
N VAL A 106 -21.35 17.72 3.66
CA VAL A 106 -21.94 19.06 3.48
C VAL A 106 -23.46 19.01 3.66
N PRO A 107 -24.06 19.82 4.55
CA PRO A 107 -25.51 19.81 4.84
C PRO A 107 -26.40 20.03 3.62
N SER A 108 -25.92 20.72 2.59
CA SER A 108 -26.67 21.00 1.35
C SER A 108 -26.85 19.77 0.45
N VAL A 109 -26.01 18.74 0.62
CA VAL A 109 -25.98 17.57 -0.29
C VAL A 109 -26.44 16.28 0.41
N LEU A 110 -26.51 16.29 1.75
CA LEU A 110 -26.85 15.13 2.57
C LEU A 110 -26.07 13.85 2.16
N ARG A 111 -24.76 13.94 1.96
CA ARG A 111 -23.88 12.78 1.77
C ARG A 111 -22.72 12.83 2.75
N GLY A 112 -22.83 12.11 3.87
CA GLY A 112 -21.79 11.96 4.89
C GLY A 112 -20.99 10.67 4.74
N ALA A 113 -20.19 10.33 5.75
CA ALA A 113 -19.42 9.08 5.75
C ALA A 113 -20.33 7.87 5.52
N GLY A 114 -19.84 6.88 4.79
CA GLY A 114 -20.54 5.61 4.59
C GLY A 114 -21.84 5.72 3.80
N SER A 115 -21.98 6.70 2.89
CA SER A 115 -23.18 6.81 2.05
C SER A 115 -23.21 5.68 1.02
N GLY A 116 -24.35 4.97 0.94
CA GLY A 116 -24.62 3.89 -0.02
C GLY A 116 -23.84 2.61 0.25
N VAL A 117 -23.48 2.35 1.51
CA VAL A 117 -22.87 1.07 1.92
C VAL A 117 -23.94 -0.02 1.88
N THR A 118 -23.71 -1.12 1.16
CA THR A 118 -24.71 -2.20 1.00
C THR A 118 -24.31 -3.56 1.61
N GLY A 119 -23.08 -3.69 2.12
CA GLY A 119 -22.54 -4.91 2.74
C GLY A 119 -22.62 -4.91 4.27
N GLN A 120 -21.84 -5.78 4.92
CA GLN A 120 -21.79 -5.92 6.38
C GLN A 120 -20.44 -5.54 6.98
N ARG A 121 -20.46 -5.08 8.24
CA ARG A 121 -19.26 -4.81 9.07
C ARG A 121 -18.28 -3.83 8.42
N ASN A 122 -18.80 -2.91 7.62
CA ASN A 122 -17.98 -1.85 7.04
C ASN A 122 -17.81 -0.71 8.04
N VAL A 123 -16.61 -0.16 8.11
CA VAL A 123 -16.27 1.01 8.91
C VAL A 123 -15.93 2.16 7.97
N ALA A 124 -16.67 3.26 8.08
CA ALA A 124 -16.43 4.51 7.39
C ALA A 124 -16.28 5.62 8.44
N LEU A 125 -15.09 6.21 8.55
CA LEU A 125 -14.82 7.33 9.46
C LEU A 125 -14.18 8.49 8.71
N GLY A 126 -14.86 9.62 8.59
CA GLY A 126 -14.26 10.81 8.00
C GLY A 126 -15.28 11.86 7.59
N THR A 127 -14.79 13.05 7.28
CA THR A 127 -15.64 14.14 6.79
C THR A 127 -15.64 14.20 5.28
N GLY A 128 -16.73 14.73 4.75
CA GLY A 128 -16.77 15.16 3.37
C GLY A 128 -15.97 16.42 3.10
N ASP A 129 -15.42 16.51 1.89
CA ASP A 129 -14.86 17.75 1.39
C ASP A 129 -15.99 18.61 0.79
N GLY A 130 -16.19 19.79 1.36
CA GLY A 130 -17.22 20.73 0.92
C GLY A 130 -16.91 21.44 -0.41
N ALA A 131 -15.73 21.21 -1.00
CA ALA A 131 -15.32 21.79 -2.27
C ALA A 131 -15.65 20.94 -3.52
N VAL A 132 -16.21 19.73 -3.35
CA VAL A 132 -16.44 18.83 -4.50
C VAL A 132 -17.76 19.17 -5.21
N ALA A 133 -17.64 19.61 -6.47
CA ALA A 133 -18.76 19.90 -7.35
C ALA A 133 -19.57 18.63 -7.71
N TYR A 134 -20.83 18.87 -8.08
CA TYR A 134 -21.96 17.93 -8.20
C TYR A 134 -21.82 16.74 -9.18
N ASP A 135 -20.70 16.54 -9.87
CA ASP A 135 -20.66 15.65 -11.05
C ASP A 135 -19.77 14.40 -10.88
N ALA A 136 -20.44 13.25 -10.87
CA ALA A 136 -20.01 11.86 -11.14
C ALA A 136 -18.85 11.23 -10.35
N THR A 137 -17.89 11.96 -9.80
CA THR A 137 -16.85 11.36 -8.94
C THR A 137 -17.28 11.46 -7.49
N LEU A 138 -17.58 10.31 -6.89
CA LEU A 138 -18.08 10.10 -5.53
C LEU A 138 -17.16 10.55 -4.36
N SER A 139 -16.27 11.49 -4.64
CA SER A 139 -15.23 12.05 -3.78
C SER A 139 -15.79 12.99 -2.71
N ALA A 140 -16.82 12.56 -1.97
CA ALA A 140 -17.56 13.42 -1.05
C ALA A 140 -17.42 13.05 0.43
N SER A 141 -16.85 11.89 0.81
CA SER A 141 -16.68 11.45 2.21
C SER A 141 -16.00 10.06 2.26
N ALA A 142 -15.64 9.59 3.46
CA ALA A 142 -15.06 8.26 3.66
C ALA A 142 -16.07 7.15 3.32
N GLY A 143 -15.63 6.09 2.63
CA GLY A 143 -16.36 4.83 2.50
C GLY A 143 -17.67 4.90 1.70
N ASN A 144 -17.77 5.78 0.70
CA ASN A 144 -18.96 5.84 -0.15
C ASN A 144 -19.05 4.66 -1.12
N LEU A 145 -20.26 4.14 -1.32
CA LEU A 145 -20.56 2.99 -2.19
C LEU A 145 -19.70 1.75 -1.94
N VAL A 146 -19.45 1.44 -0.66
CA VAL A 146 -18.81 0.17 -0.31
C VAL A 146 -19.86 -0.93 -0.32
N THR A 147 -19.76 -1.88 -1.26
CA THR A 147 -20.76 -2.96 -1.41
C THR A 147 -20.29 -4.29 -0.83
N GLY A 148 -18.99 -4.46 -0.59
CA GLY A 148 -18.45 -5.66 0.06
C GLY A 148 -18.55 -5.63 1.59
N ASN A 149 -17.94 -6.63 2.23
CA ASN A 149 -17.98 -6.78 3.69
C ASN A 149 -16.63 -6.48 4.33
N ASP A 150 -16.64 -6.17 5.63
CA ASP A 150 -15.43 -6.10 6.47
C ASP A 150 -14.40 -5.08 5.95
N ASN A 151 -14.86 -4.01 5.31
CA ASN A 151 -14.00 -2.96 4.78
C ASN A 151 -13.81 -1.83 5.79
N ILE A 152 -12.60 -1.27 5.83
CA ILE A 152 -12.24 -0.11 6.63
C ILE A 152 -11.94 1.05 5.69
N ALA A 153 -12.62 2.17 5.85
CA ALA A 153 -12.43 3.40 5.13
C ALA A 153 -12.31 4.56 6.12
N ILE A 154 -11.11 5.11 6.30
CA ILE A 154 -10.87 6.19 7.26
C ILE A 154 -10.20 7.36 6.55
N GLY A 155 -10.80 8.54 6.62
CA GLY A 155 -10.32 9.76 5.97
C GLY A 155 -11.13 10.17 4.75
N THR A 156 -11.07 11.45 4.40
CA THR A 156 -11.79 12.01 3.26
C THR A 156 -11.41 11.27 1.98
N ASN A 157 -12.41 10.77 1.26
CA ASN A 157 -12.30 10.00 0.02
C ASN A 157 -11.65 8.61 0.15
N ALA A 158 -11.41 8.13 1.38
CA ALA A 158 -10.88 6.78 1.57
C ALA A 158 -11.89 5.72 1.12
N GLY A 159 -11.44 4.70 0.39
CA GLY A 159 -12.22 3.49 0.12
C GLY A 159 -13.50 3.70 -0.70
N ILE A 160 -13.57 4.74 -1.53
CA ILE A 160 -14.73 4.99 -2.40
C ILE A 160 -14.88 3.87 -3.44
N GLY A 161 -16.10 3.34 -3.58
CA GLY A 161 -16.48 2.40 -4.62
C GLY A 161 -15.90 0.99 -4.44
N VAL A 162 -15.42 0.67 -3.25
CA VAL A 162 -14.85 -0.65 -2.98
C VAL A 162 -15.97 -1.70 -2.98
N ALA A 163 -16.00 -2.51 -4.03
CA ALA A 163 -17.01 -3.55 -4.21
C ALA A 163 -16.64 -4.90 -3.57
N VAL A 164 -15.38 -5.07 -3.21
CA VAL A 164 -14.79 -6.28 -2.65
C VAL A 164 -14.79 -6.24 -1.11
N SER A 165 -14.37 -7.34 -0.47
CA SER A 165 -14.33 -7.47 0.99
C SER A 165 -12.92 -7.41 1.57
N ASN A 166 -12.83 -7.21 2.88
CA ASN A 166 -11.60 -7.24 3.68
C ASN A 166 -10.55 -6.20 3.27
N THR A 167 -10.97 -5.02 2.86
CA THR A 167 -10.03 -3.95 2.48
C THR A 167 -9.77 -2.99 3.64
N ALA A 168 -8.61 -2.34 3.63
CA ALA A 168 -8.32 -1.23 4.52
C ALA A 168 -7.81 -0.03 3.71
N SER A 169 -8.60 1.03 3.62
CA SER A 169 -8.25 2.32 3.04
C SER A 169 -8.19 3.36 4.15
N ILE A 170 -6.99 3.81 4.54
CA ILE A 170 -6.80 4.73 5.67
C ILE A 170 -5.94 5.91 5.23
N GLY A 171 -6.51 7.11 5.15
CA GLY A 171 -5.86 8.35 4.73
C GLY A 171 -6.66 9.10 3.69
N HIS A 172 -6.32 10.38 3.46
CA HIS A 172 -6.97 11.19 2.42
C HIS A 172 -6.72 10.57 1.04
N ASN A 173 -7.77 10.26 0.27
CA ASN A 173 -7.69 9.56 -1.03
C ASN A 173 -6.99 8.18 -0.98
N ALA A 174 -6.94 7.51 0.16
CA ALA A 174 -6.41 6.15 0.25
C ALA A 174 -7.36 5.16 -0.46
N GLN A 175 -6.83 4.26 -1.28
CA GLN A 175 -7.63 3.34 -2.08
C GLN A 175 -7.06 1.91 -2.10
N ALA A 176 -7.74 1.01 -1.39
CA ALA A 176 -7.55 -0.43 -1.45
C ALA A 176 -8.69 -1.06 -2.28
N SER A 177 -8.42 -1.46 -3.53
CA SER A 177 -9.49 -1.79 -4.49
C SER A 177 -9.81 -3.28 -4.63
N GLN A 178 -8.94 -4.16 -4.14
CA GLN A 178 -9.07 -5.62 -4.32
C GLN A 178 -9.11 -6.35 -2.96
N THR A 179 -9.59 -7.60 -2.96
CA THR A 179 -9.75 -8.40 -1.74
C THR A 179 -8.46 -8.48 -0.93
N ASN A 180 -8.57 -8.30 0.39
CA ASN A 180 -7.46 -8.26 1.35
C ASN A 180 -6.40 -7.17 1.09
N ALA A 181 -6.70 -6.16 0.25
CA ALA A 181 -5.76 -5.07 0.01
C ALA A 181 -5.75 -4.07 1.17
N ALA A 182 -4.58 -3.53 1.48
CA ALA A 182 -4.40 -2.49 2.48
C ALA A 182 -3.66 -1.29 1.89
N ALA A 183 -4.31 -0.13 1.84
CA ALA A 183 -3.76 1.15 1.43
C ALA A 183 -3.84 2.12 2.61
N ILE A 184 -2.68 2.42 3.21
CA ILE A 184 -2.59 3.25 4.41
C ILE A 184 -1.62 4.40 4.14
N GLY A 185 -2.15 5.62 4.10
CA GLY A 185 -1.44 6.87 3.86
C GLY A 185 -2.19 7.80 2.92
N THR A 186 -1.77 9.06 2.84
CA THR A 186 -2.39 10.02 1.91
C THR A 186 -2.12 9.60 0.48
N GLY A 187 -3.18 9.41 -0.31
CA GLY A 187 -3.13 9.03 -1.72
C GLY A 187 -2.71 7.59 -1.98
N SER A 188 -2.40 6.78 -0.96
CA SER A 188 -1.89 5.41 -1.12
C SER A 188 -2.81 4.55 -2.00
N ILE A 189 -2.23 3.74 -2.89
CA ILE A 189 -2.99 2.83 -3.77
C ILE A 189 -2.47 1.39 -3.60
N ALA A 190 -3.38 0.50 -3.22
CA ALA A 190 -3.20 -0.95 -3.21
C ALA A 190 -4.29 -1.59 -4.10
N SER A 191 -3.97 -1.85 -5.36
CA SER A 191 -4.94 -2.26 -6.39
C SER A 191 -4.79 -3.72 -6.84
N GLY A 192 -3.93 -4.50 -6.18
CA GLY A 192 -3.84 -5.95 -6.38
C GLY A 192 -4.48 -6.75 -5.25
N VAL A 193 -4.87 -7.99 -5.52
CA VAL A 193 -5.34 -8.93 -4.47
C VAL A 193 -4.21 -9.16 -3.46
N ASN A 194 -4.52 -9.15 -2.16
CA ASN A 194 -3.52 -9.27 -1.07
C ASN A 194 -2.39 -8.22 -1.13
N SER A 195 -2.59 -7.09 -1.80
CA SER A 195 -1.55 -6.06 -1.93
C SER A 195 -1.51 -5.12 -0.74
N ILE A 196 -0.33 -4.59 -0.41
CA ILE A 196 -0.11 -3.69 0.71
C ILE A 196 0.62 -2.44 0.22
N TYR A 197 0.02 -1.27 0.40
CA TYR A 197 0.69 0.02 0.30
C TYR A 197 0.67 0.74 1.65
N LEU A 198 1.83 1.02 2.20
CA LEU A 198 1.97 1.75 3.46
C LEU A 198 2.89 2.96 3.28
N GLY A 199 2.30 4.16 3.21
CA GLY A 199 3.01 5.42 3.01
C GLY A 199 2.23 6.42 2.17
N ALA A 200 2.78 7.63 2.02
CA ALA A 200 2.16 8.68 1.22
C ALA A 200 2.45 8.50 -0.27
N ARG A 201 1.49 8.85 -1.13
CA ARG A 201 1.64 8.84 -2.58
C ARG A 201 1.29 10.20 -3.15
N SER A 202 2.18 10.74 -3.96
CA SER A 202 2.04 11.99 -4.71
C SER A 202 2.21 11.79 -6.22
N ALA A 203 3.01 10.80 -6.64
CA ALA A 203 3.31 10.52 -8.04
C ALA A 203 2.33 9.51 -8.66
N ALA A 204 1.88 9.80 -9.88
CA ALA A 204 1.09 8.87 -10.68
C ALA A 204 1.89 7.61 -11.06
N GLY A 205 1.21 6.46 -11.20
CA GLY A 205 1.83 5.19 -11.59
C GLY A 205 2.62 4.48 -10.49
N THR A 206 2.75 5.07 -9.30
CA THR A 206 3.29 4.43 -8.10
C THR A 206 2.17 3.74 -7.33
N GLY A 207 2.48 2.70 -6.55
CA GLY A 207 1.48 1.86 -5.89
C GLY A 207 1.92 0.42 -5.68
N ALA A 208 1.11 -0.33 -4.94
CA ALA A 208 1.12 -1.79 -4.90
C ALA A 208 0.06 -2.26 -5.91
N LEU A 209 0.47 -2.40 -7.16
CA LEU A 209 -0.46 -2.41 -8.30
C LEU A 209 -0.81 -3.83 -8.80
N ALA A 210 -0.22 -4.87 -8.21
CA ALA A 210 -0.38 -6.25 -8.63
C ALA A 210 -0.61 -7.20 -7.45
N GLN A 211 -0.95 -8.46 -7.74
CA GLN A 211 -1.23 -9.48 -6.72
C GLN A 211 -0.04 -9.66 -5.78
N SER A 212 -0.32 -9.72 -4.47
CA SER A 212 0.67 -9.87 -3.40
C SER A 212 1.79 -8.83 -3.42
N ALA A 213 1.61 -7.71 -4.14
CA ALA A 213 2.62 -6.67 -4.20
C ALA A 213 2.69 -5.91 -2.87
N ILE A 214 3.91 -5.62 -2.41
CA ILE A 214 4.16 -4.88 -1.19
C ILE A 214 4.91 -3.60 -1.55
N ALA A 215 4.37 -2.45 -1.17
CA ALA A 215 4.96 -1.14 -1.36
C ALA A 215 4.96 -0.40 -0.01
N ILE A 216 6.14 -0.03 0.51
CA ILE A 216 6.25 0.66 1.79
C ILE A 216 7.15 1.89 1.65
N GLY A 217 6.61 3.08 1.91
CA GLY A 217 7.32 4.36 1.76
C GLY A 217 6.58 5.34 0.86
N VAL A 218 7.30 6.38 0.43
CA VAL A 218 6.72 7.46 -0.39
C VAL A 218 6.98 7.22 -1.87
N ASP A 219 5.94 7.25 -2.69
CA ASP A 219 6.03 7.12 -4.16
C ASP A 219 6.72 5.83 -4.63
N VAL A 220 6.46 4.73 -3.92
CA VAL A 220 6.99 3.39 -4.20
C VAL A 220 6.23 2.72 -5.35
N THR A 221 6.94 1.99 -6.22
CA THR A 221 6.33 1.20 -7.30
C THR A 221 6.60 -0.30 -7.11
N ALA A 222 5.56 -1.07 -6.78
CA ALA A 222 5.53 -2.53 -6.84
C ALA A 222 4.39 -2.95 -7.76
N ASN A 223 4.68 -3.16 -9.06
CA ASN A 223 3.66 -3.24 -10.11
C ASN A 223 3.58 -4.59 -10.85
N VAL A 224 4.25 -5.62 -10.33
CA VAL A 224 4.19 -7.00 -10.82
C VAL A 224 3.87 -7.93 -9.64
N ALA A 225 3.32 -9.11 -9.95
CA ALA A 225 2.97 -10.11 -8.95
C ALA A 225 4.16 -10.46 -8.04
N ASP A 226 3.89 -10.55 -6.74
CA ASP A 226 4.85 -10.91 -5.69
C ASP A 226 6.07 -9.97 -5.60
N ALA A 227 5.97 -8.76 -6.16
CA ALA A 227 7.02 -7.74 -6.07
C ALA A 227 6.97 -7.02 -4.71
N THR A 228 8.14 -6.82 -4.11
CA THR A 228 8.28 -6.07 -2.85
C THR A 228 9.19 -4.87 -3.03
N ALA A 229 8.69 -3.67 -2.78
CA ALA A 229 9.44 -2.44 -2.83
C ALA A 229 9.30 -1.66 -1.51
N ILE A 230 10.42 -1.25 -0.91
CA ILE A 230 10.46 -0.57 0.39
C ILE A 230 11.46 0.60 0.32
N GLY A 231 11.02 1.81 0.65
CA GLY A 231 11.83 3.04 0.64
C GLY A 231 11.33 4.06 -0.37
N ARG A 232 11.59 5.34 -0.12
CA ARG A 232 11.12 6.42 -1.01
C ARG A 232 11.59 6.18 -2.45
N THR A 233 10.63 6.24 -3.39
CA THR A 233 10.84 6.03 -4.84
C THR A 233 11.52 4.72 -5.21
N SER A 234 11.41 3.67 -4.38
CA SER A 234 11.90 2.34 -4.74
C SER A 234 11.00 1.69 -5.81
N VAL A 235 11.60 0.86 -6.65
CA VAL A 235 10.93 0.24 -7.80
C VAL A 235 11.24 -1.26 -7.85
N ALA A 236 10.21 -2.09 -7.65
CA ALA A 236 10.22 -3.51 -7.95
C ALA A 236 9.24 -3.77 -9.11
N SER A 237 9.78 -3.97 -10.31
CA SER A 237 8.98 -3.98 -11.56
C SER A 237 9.12 -5.27 -12.37
N ALA A 238 9.47 -6.36 -11.71
CA ALA A 238 9.52 -7.70 -12.27
C ALA A 238 8.99 -8.71 -11.25
N GLN A 239 8.63 -9.91 -11.71
CA GLN A 239 8.07 -10.94 -10.85
C GLN A 239 9.08 -11.36 -9.79
N PHE A 240 8.62 -11.52 -8.53
CA PHE A 240 9.45 -11.86 -7.37
C PHE A 240 10.59 -10.86 -7.08
N ALA A 241 10.56 -9.67 -7.68
CA ALA A 241 11.61 -8.68 -7.48
C ALA A 241 11.50 -8.04 -6.09
N VAL A 242 12.64 -7.82 -5.45
CA VAL A 242 12.73 -7.19 -4.12
C VAL A 242 13.60 -5.94 -4.22
N ALA A 243 13.04 -4.76 -3.96
CA ALA A 243 13.76 -3.48 -3.98
C ALA A 243 13.68 -2.77 -2.64
N ILE A 244 14.77 -2.75 -1.87
CA ILE A 244 14.80 -2.14 -0.53
C ILE A 244 15.84 -1.02 -0.49
N GLY A 245 15.40 0.22 -0.27
CA GLY A 245 16.25 1.41 -0.23
C GLY A 245 15.66 2.60 -0.98
N VAL A 246 16.15 3.80 -0.69
CA VAL A 246 15.74 5.00 -1.43
C VAL A 246 16.21 4.89 -2.87
N ASN A 247 15.29 5.03 -3.83
CA ASN A 247 15.59 4.92 -5.27
C ASN A 247 16.28 3.59 -5.65
N SER A 248 16.04 2.51 -4.90
CA SER A 248 16.50 1.17 -5.29
C SER A 248 15.62 0.62 -6.41
N ARG A 249 16.20 -0.16 -7.32
CA ARG A 249 15.54 -0.62 -8.54
C ARG A 249 15.83 -2.10 -8.80
N ALA A 250 14.85 -2.96 -8.56
CA ALA A 250 14.89 -4.37 -8.94
C ALA A 250 13.96 -4.59 -10.15
N THR A 251 14.55 -4.68 -11.34
CA THR A 251 13.81 -4.73 -12.62
C THR A 251 14.00 -6.04 -13.39
N GLY A 252 14.86 -6.94 -12.91
CA GLY A 252 14.98 -8.31 -13.43
C GLY A 252 14.08 -9.29 -12.69
N ILE A 253 13.69 -10.39 -13.34
CA ILE A 253 12.89 -11.45 -12.70
C ILE A 253 13.67 -12.07 -11.54
N SER A 254 13.04 -12.23 -10.38
CA SER A 254 13.68 -12.74 -9.16
C SER A 254 14.96 -11.98 -8.79
N SER A 255 15.06 -10.71 -9.15
CA SER A 255 16.18 -9.85 -8.78
C SER A 255 15.99 -9.25 -7.39
N SER A 256 17.08 -8.89 -6.71
CA SER A 256 17.02 -8.27 -5.39
C SER A 256 18.00 -7.12 -5.25
N THR A 257 17.54 -6.00 -4.69
CA THR A 257 18.36 -4.85 -4.33
C THR A 257 18.20 -4.48 -2.87
N LEU A 258 19.31 -4.11 -2.23
CA LEU A 258 19.36 -3.63 -0.86
C LEU A 258 20.35 -2.46 -0.77
N GLY A 259 19.85 -1.24 -0.66
CA GLY A 259 20.66 -0.03 -0.52
C GLY A 259 20.19 1.12 -1.41
N PRO A 260 20.56 2.36 -1.08
CA PRO A 260 20.14 3.53 -1.85
C PRO A 260 20.80 3.52 -3.24
N ASN A 261 19.99 3.79 -4.27
CA ASN A 261 20.40 3.80 -5.68
C ASN A 261 20.95 2.46 -6.22
N ALA A 262 20.74 1.34 -5.52
CA ALA A 262 21.11 0.03 -6.03
C ALA A 262 20.25 -0.37 -7.24
N LEU A 263 20.83 -1.02 -8.25
CA LEU A 263 20.15 -1.46 -9.47
C LEU A 263 20.47 -2.93 -9.75
N ALA A 264 19.46 -3.79 -9.71
CA ALA A 264 19.51 -5.16 -10.20
C ALA A 264 18.57 -5.30 -11.41
N SER A 265 19.13 -5.24 -12.62
CA SER A 265 18.35 -5.28 -13.86
C SER A 265 18.42 -6.61 -14.61
N GLY A 266 19.39 -7.46 -14.28
CA GLY A 266 19.46 -8.82 -14.81
C GLY A 266 18.49 -9.77 -14.10
N ASN A 267 18.04 -10.81 -14.79
CA ASN A 267 17.26 -11.89 -14.16
C ASN A 267 18.13 -12.61 -13.13
N PHE A 268 17.58 -12.92 -11.96
CA PHE A 268 18.29 -13.52 -10.81
C PHE A 268 19.44 -12.66 -10.25
N ALA A 269 19.51 -11.38 -10.62
CA ALA A 269 20.60 -10.50 -10.21
C ALA A 269 20.47 -10.02 -8.75
N LEU A 270 21.59 -9.93 -8.05
CA LEU A 270 21.68 -9.39 -6.69
C LEU A 270 22.53 -8.10 -6.68
N ALA A 271 22.00 -6.98 -6.19
CA ALA A 271 22.74 -5.72 -6.03
C ALA A 271 22.58 -5.13 -4.62
N PHE A 272 23.55 -5.37 -3.73
CA PHE A 272 23.50 -4.95 -2.33
C PHE A 272 24.58 -3.91 -2.03
N GLY A 273 24.19 -2.69 -1.66
CA GLY A 273 25.09 -1.59 -1.35
C GLY A 273 24.64 -0.28 -2.02
N ASN A 274 25.17 0.84 -1.55
CA ASN A 274 24.92 2.13 -2.19
C ASN A 274 25.45 2.13 -3.62
N ALA A 275 24.59 2.37 -4.60
CA ALA A 275 24.92 2.35 -6.03
C ALA A 275 25.56 1.04 -6.54
N ALA A 276 25.28 -0.09 -5.88
CA ALA A 276 25.62 -1.40 -6.45
C ALA A 276 24.86 -1.63 -7.75
N LEU A 277 25.54 -2.14 -8.79
CA LEU A 277 24.99 -2.39 -10.12
C LEU A 277 25.17 -3.87 -10.50
N SER A 278 24.06 -4.58 -10.63
CA SER A 278 24.01 -5.96 -11.09
C SER A 278 23.11 -6.08 -12.32
N SER A 279 23.70 -6.01 -13.51
CA SER A 279 22.95 -5.96 -14.79
C SER A 279 23.01 -7.24 -15.61
N GLY A 280 23.87 -8.18 -15.25
CA GLY A 280 24.00 -9.47 -15.90
C GLY A 280 22.96 -10.49 -15.42
N ILE A 281 22.66 -11.49 -16.25
CA ILE A 281 21.81 -12.62 -15.81
C ILE A 281 22.58 -13.41 -14.75
N GLY A 282 21.99 -13.60 -13.57
CA GLY A 282 22.60 -14.27 -12.43
C GLY A 282 23.82 -13.55 -11.86
N SER A 283 24.02 -12.26 -12.15
CA SER A 283 25.15 -11.51 -11.63
C SER A 283 24.96 -11.12 -10.15
N VAL A 284 26.06 -10.92 -9.46
CA VAL A 284 26.10 -10.50 -8.05
C VAL A 284 26.98 -9.27 -7.92
N ALA A 285 26.47 -8.21 -7.31
CA ALA A 285 27.20 -7.00 -6.98
C ALA A 285 26.93 -6.64 -5.51
N ILE A 286 27.93 -6.81 -4.64
CA ILE A 286 27.80 -6.55 -3.21
C ILE A 286 28.93 -5.61 -2.77
N GLY A 287 28.56 -4.44 -2.26
CA GLY A 287 29.46 -3.35 -1.90
C GLY A 287 29.03 -2.02 -2.53
N SER A 288 29.42 -0.90 -1.94
CA SER A 288 29.11 0.41 -2.54
C SER A 288 29.86 0.58 -3.86
N GLY A 289 29.13 0.88 -4.94
CA GLY A 289 29.66 1.00 -6.30
C GLY A 289 30.13 -0.30 -6.96
N ALA A 290 29.88 -1.48 -6.35
CA ALA A 290 30.21 -2.78 -6.93
C ALA A 290 29.47 -3.00 -8.26
N GLN A 291 30.11 -3.62 -9.25
CA GLN A 291 29.61 -3.76 -10.62
C GLN A 291 29.76 -5.20 -11.13
N GLY A 292 28.66 -5.95 -11.17
CA GLY A 292 28.54 -7.24 -11.84
C GLY A 292 27.67 -7.09 -13.09
N THR A 293 28.27 -6.85 -14.25
CA THR A 293 27.51 -6.28 -15.39
C THR A 293 27.21 -7.24 -16.53
N ASP A 294 27.68 -8.48 -16.46
CA ASP A 294 27.51 -9.50 -17.51
C ASP A 294 27.12 -10.87 -16.87
N VAL A 295 26.77 -11.84 -17.70
CA VAL A 295 26.21 -13.14 -17.28
C VAL A 295 27.11 -13.84 -16.28
N GLY A 296 26.56 -14.15 -15.11
CA GLY A 296 27.26 -14.84 -14.01
C GLY A 296 28.44 -14.07 -13.42
N ALA A 297 28.55 -12.76 -13.66
CA ALA A 297 29.62 -11.95 -13.08
C ALA A 297 29.41 -11.74 -11.58
N VAL A 298 30.48 -11.84 -10.79
CA VAL A 298 30.44 -11.69 -9.32
C VAL A 298 31.42 -10.59 -8.89
N ALA A 299 30.90 -9.49 -8.37
CA ALA A 299 31.66 -8.38 -7.81
C ALA A 299 31.33 -8.23 -6.31
N LEU A 300 32.30 -8.50 -5.43
CA LEU A 300 32.17 -8.41 -3.98
C LEU A 300 33.25 -7.49 -3.41
N GLY A 301 32.87 -6.29 -2.97
CA GLY A 301 33.76 -5.28 -2.40
C GLY A 301 33.40 -3.87 -2.86
N ASN A 302 33.80 -2.84 -2.09
CA ASN A 302 33.59 -1.44 -2.45
C ASN A 302 34.30 -1.13 -3.78
N GLY A 303 33.56 -0.67 -4.78
CA GLY A 303 34.09 -0.36 -6.11
C GLY A 303 34.63 -1.56 -6.89
N SER A 304 34.33 -2.81 -6.48
CA SER A 304 34.74 -4.01 -7.23
C SER A 304 34.05 -4.08 -8.60
N ARG A 305 34.72 -4.63 -9.61
CA ARG A 305 34.27 -4.65 -11.01
C ARG A 305 34.48 -6.01 -11.64
N ALA A 306 33.39 -6.74 -11.88
CA ALA A 306 33.35 -7.94 -12.71
C ALA A 306 32.49 -7.63 -13.95
N THR A 307 33.13 -7.26 -15.06
CA THR A 307 32.42 -6.60 -16.17
C THR A 307 32.14 -7.49 -17.39
N LEU A 308 32.71 -8.69 -17.45
CA LEU A 308 32.51 -9.65 -18.52
C LEU A 308 31.98 -11.00 -17.99
N ALA A 309 31.45 -11.82 -18.89
CA ALA A 309 30.82 -13.08 -18.56
C ALA A 309 31.69 -13.97 -17.66
N ARG A 310 31.09 -14.45 -16.56
CA ARG A 310 31.70 -15.31 -15.52
C ARG A 310 32.94 -14.73 -14.86
N ALA A 311 33.19 -13.44 -14.98
CA ALA A 311 34.27 -12.76 -14.25
C ALA A 311 33.95 -12.72 -12.75
N THR A 312 34.97 -12.83 -11.91
CA THR A 312 34.84 -12.78 -10.44
C THR A 312 35.85 -11.79 -9.87
N ALA A 313 35.37 -10.73 -9.24
CA ALA A 313 36.16 -9.70 -8.56
C ALA A 313 35.82 -9.69 -7.06
N LEU A 314 36.77 -10.05 -6.21
CA LEU A 314 36.62 -10.15 -4.75
C LEU A 314 37.63 -9.23 -4.06
N GLY A 315 37.19 -8.10 -3.49
CA GLY A 315 38.06 -7.13 -2.81
C GLY A 315 37.67 -5.69 -3.11
N VAL A 316 38.18 -4.75 -2.30
CA VAL A 316 38.03 -3.32 -2.58
C VAL A 316 38.72 -2.99 -3.89
N SER A 317 38.00 -2.34 -4.81
CA SER A 317 38.51 -1.97 -6.14
C SER A 317 39.12 -3.11 -6.98
N ALA A 318 38.84 -4.38 -6.65
CA ALA A 318 39.24 -5.51 -7.47
C ALA A 318 38.58 -5.43 -8.85
N SER A 319 39.32 -5.72 -9.92
CA SER A 319 38.88 -5.59 -11.31
C SER A 319 39.13 -6.88 -12.09
N ALA A 320 38.06 -7.63 -12.35
CA ALA A 320 38.05 -8.75 -13.29
C ALA A 320 37.35 -8.29 -14.58
N SER A 321 38.12 -7.72 -15.51
CA SER A 321 37.59 -7.19 -16.78
C SER A 321 37.79 -8.13 -17.97
N GLY A 322 38.39 -9.30 -17.76
CA GLY A 322 38.46 -10.39 -18.74
C GLY A 322 37.32 -11.40 -18.58
N ALA A 323 36.91 -12.06 -19.67
CA ALA A 323 35.92 -13.14 -19.61
C ALA A 323 36.48 -14.32 -18.81
N SER A 324 35.67 -14.89 -17.91
CA SER A 324 36.07 -15.94 -16.96
C SER A 324 37.30 -15.57 -16.09
N ALA A 325 37.62 -14.29 -15.95
CA ALA A 325 38.77 -13.85 -15.16
C ALA A 325 38.47 -13.85 -13.65
N LEU A 326 39.51 -14.00 -12.83
CA LEU A 326 39.42 -13.97 -11.37
C LEU A 326 40.37 -12.91 -10.82
N ALA A 327 39.84 -11.86 -10.22
CA ALA A 327 40.59 -10.87 -9.45
C ALA A 327 40.24 -10.99 -7.97
N MET A 328 41.18 -11.36 -7.11
CA MET A 328 40.97 -11.52 -5.66
C MET A 328 42.01 -10.71 -4.89
N GLY A 329 41.58 -9.74 -4.09
CA GLY A 329 42.43 -8.84 -3.33
C GLY A 329 42.10 -7.38 -3.59
N ASP A 330 42.49 -6.51 -2.66
CA ASP A 330 42.40 -5.06 -2.85
C ASP A 330 43.19 -4.66 -4.11
N THR A 331 42.54 -3.91 -5.01
CA THR A 331 43.06 -3.45 -6.30
C THR A 331 43.64 -4.54 -7.24
N ALA A 332 43.35 -5.83 -7.02
CA ALA A 332 43.75 -6.89 -7.94
C ALA A 332 43.15 -6.68 -9.33
N ASN A 333 43.92 -6.92 -10.41
CA ASN A 333 43.52 -6.63 -11.78
C ASN A 333 43.75 -7.84 -12.71
N ALA A 334 42.68 -8.56 -13.04
CA ALA A 334 42.66 -9.62 -14.04
C ALA A 334 41.93 -9.13 -15.30
N SER A 335 42.69 -8.57 -16.26
CA SER A 335 42.12 -7.81 -17.38
C SER A 335 41.98 -8.59 -18.69
N ALA A 336 42.43 -9.84 -18.73
CA ALA A 336 42.41 -10.71 -19.91
C ALA A 336 41.60 -11.99 -19.68
N GLN A 337 41.22 -12.66 -20.77
CA GLN A 337 40.43 -13.90 -20.73
C GLN A 337 41.14 -14.98 -19.88
N ASN A 338 40.38 -15.64 -19.01
CA ASN A 338 40.85 -16.69 -18.08
C ASN A 338 42.00 -16.26 -17.16
N ALA A 339 42.30 -14.96 -17.06
CA ALA A 339 43.39 -14.47 -16.23
C ALA A 339 43.03 -14.60 -14.74
N ILE A 340 44.02 -14.94 -13.91
CA ILE A 340 43.88 -15.04 -12.46
C ILE A 340 44.86 -14.05 -11.83
N ALA A 341 44.35 -13.04 -11.12
CA ALA A 341 45.12 -12.13 -10.29
C ALA A 341 44.66 -12.27 -8.83
N ALA A 342 45.47 -12.89 -7.98
CA ALA A 342 45.15 -13.14 -6.58
C ALA A 342 46.22 -12.55 -5.64
N GLY A 343 45.90 -11.44 -4.99
CA GLY A 343 46.77 -10.68 -4.10
C GLY A 343 46.54 -9.18 -4.23
N THR A 344 46.89 -8.41 -3.19
CA THR A 344 46.78 -6.95 -3.24
C THR A 344 47.64 -6.40 -4.38
N ASN A 345 47.05 -5.59 -5.27
CA ASN A 345 47.70 -5.07 -6.49
C ASN A 345 48.27 -6.16 -7.45
N ALA A 346 47.83 -7.42 -7.38
CA ALA A 346 48.24 -8.43 -8.36
C ALA A 346 47.71 -8.06 -9.76
N VAL A 347 48.50 -8.28 -10.81
CA VAL A 347 48.15 -7.95 -12.20
C VAL A 347 48.32 -9.17 -13.10
N ALA A 348 47.24 -9.58 -13.76
CA ALA A 348 47.25 -10.58 -14.82
C ALA A 348 46.54 -10.00 -16.06
N ASN A 349 47.31 -9.50 -17.03
CA ASN A 349 46.79 -8.73 -18.18
C ASN A 349 46.96 -9.44 -19.54
N SER A 350 47.44 -10.68 -19.53
CA SER A 350 47.55 -11.55 -20.70
C SER A 350 46.58 -12.73 -20.60
N ALA A 351 46.14 -13.27 -21.75
CA ALA A 351 45.25 -14.42 -21.77
C ALA A 351 45.88 -15.62 -21.06
N ASP A 352 45.07 -16.29 -20.23
CA ASP A 352 45.44 -17.43 -19.39
C ASP A 352 46.61 -17.15 -18.41
N ALA A 353 46.94 -15.88 -18.14
CA ALA A 353 48.01 -15.52 -17.21
C ALA A 353 47.58 -15.71 -15.74
N VAL A 354 48.52 -16.10 -14.88
CA VAL A 354 48.29 -16.34 -13.45
C VAL A 354 49.28 -15.53 -12.62
N ALA A 355 48.80 -14.55 -11.88
CA ALA A 355 49.55 -13.76 -10.91
C ALA A 355 49.01 -14.02 -9.49
N ILE A 356 49.82 -14.65 -8.63
CA ILE A 356 49.44 -14.97 -7.24
C ILE A 356 50.48 -14.39 -6.29
N GLY A 357 50.11 -13.38 -5.51
CA GLY A 357 50.97 -12.68 -4.56
C GLY A 357 50.76 -11.16 -4.60
N THR A 358 51.12 -10.47 -3.50
CA THR A 358 51.08 -9.01 -3.45
C THR A 358 51.97 -8.42 -4.55
N ARG A 359 51.38 -7.61 -5.44
CA ARG A 359 52.07 -6.98 -6.59
C ARG A 359 52.73 -7.98 -7.57
N ALA A 360 52.30 -9.24 -7.58
CA ALA A 360 52.69 -10.18 -8.63
C ALA A 360 52.19 -9.67 -10.00
N ASN A 361 52.98 -9.80 -11.06
CA ASN A 361 52.66 -9.30 -12.40
C ASN A 361 52.91 -10.38 -13.46
N ALA A 362 51.84 -10.96 -13.99
CA ALA A 362 51.89 -11.90 -15.10
C ALA A 362 51.39 -11.21 -16.38
N SER A 363 52.33 -10.73 -17.19
CA SER A 363 52.06 -9.97 -18.42
C SER A 363 52.39 -10.74 -19.70
N GLY A 364 53.20 -11.79 -19.60
CA GLY A 364 53.39 -12.74 -20.68
C GLY A 364 52.14 -13.59 -20.95
N ARG A 365 51.94 -13.99 -22.21
CA ARG A 365 50.85 -14.90 -22.62
C ARG A 365 51.04 -16.25 -21.92
N LYS A 366 50.02 -16.73 -21.19
CA LYS A 366 50.11 -17.95 -20.35
C LYS A 366 51.21 -17.89 -19.29
N ALA A 367 51.69 -16.69 -18.91
CA ALA A 367 52.73 -16.54 -17.90
C ALA A 367 52.18 -16.84 -16.50
N VAL A 368 53.07 -17.30 -15.63
CA VAL A 368 52.76 -17.62 -14.24
C VAL A 368 53.75 -16.89 -13.33
N ALA A 369 53.27 -15.88 -12.61
CA ALA A 369 54.02 -15.17 -11.58
C ALA A 369 53.48 -15.56 -10.20
N ILE A 370 54.29 -16.22 -9.37
CA ILE A 370 53.89 -16.63 -8.02
C ILE A 370 54.90 -16.09 -7.02
N GLY A 371 54.40 -15.37 -6.01
CA GLY A 371 55.19 -14.69 -4.99
C GLY A 371 54.98 -13.17 -5.00
N ALA A 372 55.28 -12.53 -3.88
CA ALA A 372 55.27 -11.07 -3.82
C ALA A 372 56.31 -10.50 -4.80
N ASP A 373 55.98 -9.40 -5.48
CA ASP A 373 56.86 -8.72 -6.45
C ASP A 373 57.24 -9.52 -7.71
N HIS A 374 56.80 -10.78 -7.84
CA HIS A 374 57.25 -11.63 -8.93
C HIS A 374 56.71 -11.13 -10.28
N VAL A 375 57.53 -11.18 -11.34
CA VAL A 375 57.16 -10.75 -12.69
C VAL A 375 57.38 -11.90 -13.68
N ALA A 376 56.39 -12.16 -14.55
CA ALA A 376 56.43 -13.18 -15.60
C ALA A 376 55.77 -12.73 -16.90
#